data_AF-A0A1G5G8W2-F1
#
_entry.id   AF-A0A1G5G8W2-F1
#
_cell.length_a   1.000
_cell.length_b   1.000
_cell.length_c   1.000
_cell.angle_alpha   90.00
_cell.angle_beta   90.00
_cell.angle_gamma   90.00
#
_symmetry.space_group_name_H-M   'P 1'
#
loop_
_entity.id
_entity.type
_entity.pdbx_description
1 polymer ?
#
loop_
_entity_poly.entity_id
_entity_poly.type
_entity_poly.pdbx_seq_one_letter_code
_entity_poly.pdbx_strand_id
1 'polypeptide(L)' 'MWTIKQIFDGDYGCEELQPGQKPKVSVTLENEAGEVRYVTVEDEWLIENGLEIGSKWDKE' A
#
# COMPACT_ATOMS: atom_id res chain seq x y z
N MET A 1 13.32 10.71 0.94
CA MET A 1 11.87 10.70 0.60
C MET A 1 11.41 9.26 0.34
N TRP A 2 10.18 8.87 0.71
CA TRP A 2 9.69 7.51 0.44
C TRP A 2 8.93 7.48 -0.89
N THR A 3 9.19 6.46 -1.70
CA THR A 3 8.54 6.24 -2.99
C THR A 3 7.89 4.88 -3.00
N ILE A 4 6.68 4.78 -3.53
CA ILE A 4 6.01 3.50 -3.71
C ILE A 4 6.78 2.69 -4.73
N LYS A 5 7.41 1.61 -4.28
CA LYS A 5 8.15 0.70 -5.14
C LYS A 5 7.27 -0.37 -5.73
N GLN A 6 6.32 -0.86 -4.94
CA GLN A 6 5.42 -1.93 -5.33
C GLN A 6 4.13 -1.84 -4.51
N ILE A 7 3.01 -2.19 -5.12
CA ILE A 7 1.72 -2.35 -4.44
C ILE A 7 1.33 -3.81 -4.61
N PHE A 8 1.04 -4.47 -3.50
CA PHE A 8 0.63 -5.86 -3.44
C PHE A 8 -0.80 -5.93 -2.92
N ASP A 9 -1.73 -6.12 -3.84
CA ASP A 9 -3.16 -6.32 -3.56
C ASP A 9 -3.46 -7.70 -2.95
N GLY A 10 -2.43 -8.53 -2.77
CA GLY A 10 -2.59 -9.91 -2.38
C GLY A 10 -3.11 -10.06 -0.96
N ASP A 11 -4.42 -10.24 -0.90
CA ASP A 11 -5.17 -11.04 0.05
C ASP A 11 -4.54 -12.46 0.11
N TYR A 12 -3.37 -12.58 0.73
CA TYR A 12 -2.61 -13.84 0.86
C TYR A 12 -3.19 -14.75 1.96
N GLY A 13 -4.47 -14.59 2.26
CA GLY A 13 -5.23 -15.39 3.19
C GLY A 13 -6.64 -15.51 2.65
N CYS A 14 -7.05 -16.75 2.34
CA CYS A 14 -8.41 -17.13 1.95
C CYS A 14 -9.38 -16.94 3.14
N GLU A 15 -9.42 -15.76 3.72
CA GLU A 15 -10.39 -15.34 4.75
C GLU A 15 -11.31 -14.36 4.05
N GLU A 16 -12.46 -14.86 3.58
CA GLU A 16 -13.52 -14.05 3.02
C GLU A 16 -13.67 -12.77 3.84
N LEU A 17 -13.42 -11.61 3.20
CA LEU A 17 -13.57 -10.30 3.83
C LEU A 17 -14.91 -10.29 4.58
N GLN A 18 -14.86 -10.15 5.91
CA GLN A 18 -16.08 -10.13 6.70
C GLN A 18 -16.97 -8.97 6.23
N PRO A 19 -18.29 -9.12 6.27
CA PRO A 19 -19.20 -8.05 5.85
C PRO A 19 -18.88 -6.75 6.62
N GLY A 20 -18.45 -5.72 5.88
CA GLY A 20 -18.03 -4.43 6.44
C GLY A 20 -16.51 -4.22 6.54
N GLN A 21 -15.67 -5.20 6.21
CA GLN A 21 -14.24 -4.99 6.05
C GLN A 21 -13.91 -4.45 4.66
N LYS A 22 -13.06 -3.42 4.61
CA LYS A 22 -12.52 -2.88 3.37
C LYS A 22 -11.28 -3.65 2.95
N PRO A 23 -11.08 -3.89 1.64
CA PRO A 23 -9.88 -4.53 1.12
C PRO A 23 -8.66 -3.69 1.48
N LYS A 24 -7.59 -4.37 1.86
CA LYS A 24 -6.30 -3.75 2.22
C LYS A 24 -5.22 -4.31 1.34
N VAL A 25 -4.29 -3.44 0.97
CA VAL A 25 -3.14 -3.78 0.14
C VAL A 25 -1.87 -3.49 0.91
N SER A 26 -0.82 -4.25 0.60
CA SER A 26 0.51 -4.05 1.15
C SER A 26 1.36 -3.25 0.17
N VAL A 27 1.83 -2.09 0.61
CA VAL A 27 2.66 -1.18 -0.19
C VAL A 27 4.10 -1.30 0.28
N THR A 28 5.00 -1.58 -0.65
CA THR A 28 6.44 -1.55 -0.45
C THR A 28 6.93 -0.16 -0.81
N LEU A 29 7.59 0.50 0.15
CA LEU A 29 8.20 1.80 0.01
C LEU A 29 9.71 1.65 -0.04
N GLU A 30 10.36 2.42 -0.90
CA GLU A 30 11.81 2.50 -1.00
C GLU A 30 12.22 3.96 -0.87
N ASN A 31 13.31 4.23 -0.16
CA ASN A 31 13.90 5.55 -0.10
C ASN A 31 15.22 5.63 -0.87
N GLU A 32 15.77 6.85 -0.98
CA GLU A 32 17.01 7.12 -1.71
C GLU A 32 18.25 6.45 -1.08
N ALA A 33 18.18 6.08 0.19
CA ALA A 33 19.23 5.32 0.87
C ALA A 33 19.16 3.80 0.61
N GLY A 34 18.16 3.34 -0.15
CA GLY A 34 17.88 1.92 -0.40
C GLY A 34 17.21 1.22 0.78
N GLU A 35 16.69 1.98 1.76
CA GLU A 35 15.88 1.40 2.83
C GLU A 35 14.51 1.04 2.28
N VAL A 36 14.02 -0.14 2.67
CA VAL A 36 12.72 -0.65 2.27
C VAL A 36 11.79 -0.69 3.49
N ARG A 37 10.56 -0.23 3.31
CA ARG A 37 9.49 -0.31 4.30
C ARG A 37 8.25 -0.96 3.71
N TYR A 38 7.46 -1.61 4.55
CA TYR A 38 6.21 -2.24 4.16
C TYR A 38 5.10 -1.63 5.00
N VAL A 39 4.05 -1.16 4.33
CA VAL A 39 2.90 -0.54 4.99
C VAL A 39 1.63 -1.14 4.43
N THR A 40 0.65 -1.38 5.28
CA THR A 40 -0.67 -1.87 4.86
C THR A 40 -1.64 -0.72 4.90
N VAL A 41 -2.32 -0.47 3.79
CA VAL A 41 -3.34 0.59 3.67
C VAL A 41 -4.58 0.04 3.00
N GLU A 42 -5.69 0.75 3.15
CA GLU A 42 -6.92 0.44 2.43
C GLU A 42 -6.72 0.71 0.94
N ASP A 43 -7.24 -0.18 0.09
CA ASP A 43 -7.19 -0.02 -1.37
C ASP A 43 -7.84 1.30 -1.80
N GLU A 44 -9.04 1.58 -1.27
CA GLU A 44 -9.78 2.80 -1.53
C GLU A 44 -8.96 4.06 -1.19
N TRP A 45 -8.18 4.04 -0.10
CA TRP A 45 -7.36 5.18 0.29
C TRP A 45 -6.26 5.46 -0.74
N LEU A 46 -5.64 4.44 -1.33
CA LEU A 46 -4.66 4.65 -2.41
C LEU A 46 -5.31 5.27 -3.64
N ILE A 47 -6.50 4.79 -4.01
CA ILE A 47 -7.26 5.29 -5.16
C ILE A 47 -7.68 6.74 -4.94
N GLU A 48 -8.22 7.07 -3.77
CA GLU A 48 -8.63 8.42 -3.39
C GLU A 48 -7.46 9.42 -3.39
N ASN A 49 -6.26 8.96 -3.00
CA ASN A 49 -5.05 9.78 -3.02
C ASN A 49 -4.29 9.73 -4.36
N GLY A 50 -4.76 8.95 -5.34
CA GLY A 50 -4.07 8.78 -6.63
C GLY A 50 -2.65 8.23 -6.47
N LEU A 51 -2.43 7.35 -5.50
CA LEU A 51 -1.13 6.78 -5.19
C LEU A 51 -0.90 5.48 -5.99
N GLU A 52 0.11 5.51 -6.83
CA GLU A 52 0.50 4.41 -7.70
C GLU A 52 2.00 4.09 -7.55
N ILE A 53 2.47 3.07 -8.25
CA ILE A 53 3.89 2.71 -8.25
C ILE A 53 4.70 3.88 -8.84
N GLY A 54 5.68 4.37 -8.07
CA GLY A 54 6.45 5.58 -8.39
C GLY A 54 5.93 6.84 -7.70
N SER A 55 4.75 6.81 -7.08
CA SER A 55 4.24 7.95 -6.30
C SER A 55 5.04 8.17 -5.02
N LYS A 56 5.12 9.43 -4.62
CA LYS A 56 5.71 9.83 -3.34
C LYS A 56 4.77 9.45 -2.20
N TRP A 57 5.33 8.86 -1.16
CA TRP A 57 4.57 8.48 0.02
C TRP A 57 4.62 9.61 1.06
N ASP A 58 3.48 10.27 1.25
CA ASP A 58 3.32 11.47 2.09
C ASP A 58 2.49 11.20 3.37
N LYS A 59 2.33 9.93 3.75
CA LYS A 59 1.59 9.57 4.96
C LYS A 59 2.47 9.83 6.19
N GLU A 60 2.40 11.05 6.72
CA GLU A 60 2.95 11.46 8.03
C GLU A 60 1.98 11.17 9.19
#